data_AF-A0A2J9PKI5-F1
#
_entry.id   AF-A0A2J9PKI5-F1
#
_cell.length_a   1.000
_cell.length_b   1.000
_cell.length_c   1.000
_cell.angle_alpha   90.00
_cell.angle_beta   90.00
_cell.angle_gamma   90.00
#
_symmetry.space_group_name_H-M   'P 1'
#
loop_
_entity.id
_entity.type
_entity.pdbx_description
1 polymer ?
#
loop_
_entity_poly.entity_id
_entity_poly.type
_entity_poly.pdbx_seq_one_letter_code
_entity_poly.pdbx_strand_id
1 'polypeptide(L)' 'MSFEKQVKVALVKKDWSQAKLAKEMGISPAYLGELLKGSRTTPSRIEQIKEILKDELETQYEKTGN' A
#
# COMPACT_ATOMS: atom_id res chain seq x y z
N MET A 1 12.53 -3.44 -3.82
CA MET A 1 11.45 -2.47 -4.18
C MET A 1 11.07 -1.70 -2.92
N SER A 2 10.80 -0.39 -2.97
CA SER A 2 10.36 0.37 -1.77
C SER A 2 8.90 0.05 -1.42
N PHE A 3 8.49 0.27 -0.16
CA PHE A 3 7.10 0.06 0.29
C PHE A 3 6.11 0.87 -0.56
N GLU A 4 6.40 2.14 -0.82
CA GLU A 4 5.61 2.97 -1.73
C GLU A 4 5.40 2.32 -3.10
N LYS A 5 6.46 1.75 -3.68
CA LYS A 5 6.37 1.08 -4.99
C LYS A 5 5.52 -0.19 -4.92
N GLN A 6 5.63 -0.98 -3.85
CA GLN A 6 4.79 -2.16 -3.65
C GLN A 6 3.31 -1.78 -3.56
N VAL A 7 2.99 -0.75 -2.77
CA VAL A 7 1.63 -0.24 -2.64
C VAL A 7 1.09 0.27 -3.98
N LYS A 8 1.88 1.01 -4.76
CA LYS A 8 1.46 1.48 -6.10
C LYS A 8 1.15 0.32 -7.04
N VAL A 9 1.97 -0.74 -7.04
CA VAL A 9 1.71 -1.94 -7.84
C VAL A 9 0.43 -2.65 -7.40
N ALA A 10 0.24 -2.83 -6.09
CA ALA A 10 -0.97 -3.44 -5.54
C ALA A 10 -2.23 -2.65 -5.90
N LEU A 11 -2.17 -1.31 -5.84
CA LEU A 11 -3.28 -0.44 -6.25
C LEU A 11 -3.62 -0.58 -7.73
N VAL A 12 -2.63 -0.67 -8.60
CA VAL A 12 -2.86 -0.92 -10.05
C VAL A 12 -3.53 -2.27 -10.27
N LYS A 13 -3.09 -3.33 -9.59
CA LYS A 13 -3.72 -4.66 -9.69
C LYS A 13 -5.18 -4.65 -9.23
N LYS A 14 -5.50 -3.89 -8.19
CA LYS A 14 -6.85 -3.74 -7.63
C LYS A 14 -7.74 -2.74 -8.39
N ASP A 15 -7.23 -2.09 -9.43
CA ASP A 15 -7.88 -0.96 -10.11
C ASP A 15 -8.28 0.18 -9.16
N TRP A 16 -7.40 0.48 -8.19
CA TRP A 16 -7.61 1.53 -7.18
C TRP A 16 -6.67 2.70 -7.38
N SER A 17 -7.18 3.90 -7.11
CA SER A 17 -6.36 5.09 -6.98
C SER A 17 -5.83 5.24 -5.55
N GLN A 18 -4.75 6.01 -5.36
CA GLN A 18 -4.29 6.39 -4.01
C GLN A 18 -5.36 7.18 -3.24
N ALA A 19 -6.19 7.97 -3.93
CA ALA A 19 -7.31 8.69 -3.30
C ALA A 19 -8.36 7.72 -2.73
N LYS A 20 -8.63 6.61 -3.44
CA LYS A 20 -9.52 5.57 -2.95
C LYS A 20 -8.94 4.88 -1.71
N LEU A 21 -7.66 4.52 -1.73
CA LEU A 21 -6.99 3.96 -0.55
C LEU A 21 -7.06 4.90 0.66
N ALA A 22 -6.81 6.20 0.45
CA ALA A 22 -6.91 7.19 1.52
C ALA A 22 -8.33 7.27 2.10
N LYS A 23 -9.35 7.22 1.24
CA LYS A 23 -10.77 7.17 1.64
C LYS A 23 -11.10 5.92 2.47
N GLU A 24 -10.66 4.74 2.03
CA GLU A 24 -10.85 3.48 2.77
C GLU A 24 -10.16 3.50 4.14
N MET A 25 -9.01 4.18 4.23
CA MET A 25 -8.29 4.36 5.49
C MET A 25 -8.87 5.46 6.40
N GLY A 26 -9.82 6.25 5.91
CA GLY A 26 -10.36 7.42 6.61
C GLY A 26 -9.35 8.55 6.81
N ILE A 27 -8.41 8.73 5.88
CA ILE A 27 -7.35 9.75 5.96
C ILE A 27 -7.29 10.63 4.71
N SER A 28 -6.53 11.73 4.79
CA SER A 28 -6.28 12.57 3.61
C SER A 28 -5.28 11.92 2.64
N PRO A 29 -5.41 12.15 1.32
CA PRO A 29 -4.42 11.71 0.33
C PRO A 29 -3.00 12.25 0.60
N ALA A 30 -2.90 13.46 1.14
CA ALA A 30 -1.63 14.05 1.54
C ALA A 30 -0.95 13.24 2.66
N TYR A 31 -1.71 12.87 3.70
CA TYR A 31 -1.19 12.05 4.79
C TYR A 31 -0.81 10.64 4.34
N LEU A 32 -1.60 10.03 3.43
CA LEU A 32 -1.21 8.78 2.79
C LEU A 32 0.14 8.92 2.06
N GLY A 33 0.36 10.02 1.34
CA GLY A 33 1.62 10.32 0.68
C GLY A 33 2.81 10.39 1.65
N GLU A 34 2.64 11.00 2.83
CA GLU A 34 3.66 11.04 3.88
C GLU A 34 3.98 9.64 4.43
N LEU A 35 2.93 8.83 4.69
CA LEU A 35 3.06 7.46 5.17
C LEU A 35 3.85 6.59 4.18
N LEU A 36 3.55 6.70 2.88
CA LEU A 36 4.22 5.91 1.85
C LEU A 36 5.68 6.33 1.63
N LYS A 37 5.98 7.63 1.73
CA LYS A 37 7.35 8.17 1.60
C LYS A 37 8.23 7.84 2.81
N GLY A 38 7.65 7.36 3.91
CA GLY A 38 8.39 7.00 5.12
C GLY A 38 8.87 8.21 5.94
N SER A 39 8.32 9.41 5.71
CA SER A 39 8.61 10.58 6.54
C SER A 39 7.93 10.51 7.91
N ARG A 40 6.89 9.68 8.04
CA ARG A 40 6.20 9.36 9.30
C ARG A 40 5.88 7.86 9.35
N THR A 41 6.60 7.12 10.19
CA THR A 41 6.33 5.70 10.45
C THR A 41 5.32 5.58 11.58
N THR A 42 4.04 5.52 11.23
CA THR A 42 2.99 5.08 12.16
C THR A 42 2.70 3.61 11.90
N PRO A 43 3.20 2.66 12.72
CA PRO A 43 3.13 1.23 12.43
C PRO A 43 1.71 0.73 12.18
N SER A 44 0.73 1.21 12.95
CA SER A 44 -0.68 0.84 12.79
C SER A 44 -1.27 1.24 11.44
N ARG A 45 -0.84 2.36 10.86
CA ARG A 45 -1.30 2.79 9.53
C ARG A 45 -0.66 1.99 8.42
N ILE A 46 0.59 1.59 8.60
CA ILE A 46 1.29 0.70 7.67
C ILE A 46 0.63 -0.68 7.66
N GLU A 47 0.29 -1.20 8.83
CA GLU A 47 -0.44 -2.45 8.99
C GLU A 47 -1.83 -2.38 8.33
N GLN A 48 -2.56 -1.28 8.53
CA GLN A 48 -3.84 -1.05 7.85
C GLN A 48 -3.72 -1.10 6.31
N ILE A 49 -2.67 -0.49 5.74
CA ILE A 49 -2.42 -0.55 4.29
C ILE A 49 -2.18 -1.99 3.84
N LYS A 50 -1.40 -2.76 4.62
CA LYS A 50 -1.11 -4.17 4.31
C LYS A 50 -2.37 -5.03 4.35
N GLU A 51 -3.25 -4.82 5.33
CA GLU A 51 -4.52 -5.55 5.41
C GLU A 51 -5.45 -5.24 4.22
N ILE A 52 -5.61 -3.95 3.87
CA ILE A 52 -6.47 -3.55 2.73
C ILE A 52 -5.98 -4.11 1.39
N LEU A 53 -4.66 -4.24 1.24
CA LEU A 53 -4.01 -4.68 0.01
C LEU A 53 -3.44 -6.11 0.09
N LYS A 54 -3.84 -6.89 1.11
CA LYS A 54 -3.25 -8.20 1.41
C LYS A 54 -3.18 -9.10 0.18
N ASP A 55 -4.33 -9.28 -0.49
CA ASP A 55 -4.47 -10.14 -1.67
C ASP A 55 -3.52 -9.75 -2.81
N GLU A 56 -3.16 -8.47 -2.91
CA GLU A 56 -2.35 -7.95 -4.01
C GLU A 56 -0.86 -7.84 -3.68
N LEU A 57 -0.53 -7.75 -2.40
CA LEU A 57 0.85 -7.77 -1.90
C LEU A 57 1.44 -9.19 -1.91
N GLU A 58 0.61 -10.22 -1.72
CA GLU A 58 1.04 -11.62 -1.59
C GLU A 58 1.54 -12.23 -2.93
N THR A 59 1.11 -11.66 -4.07
CA THR A 59 1.42 -12.14 -5.42
C THR A 59 2.88 -11.96 -5.89
N GLN A 60 3.82 -11.58 -5.00
CA GLN A 60 5.25 -11.43 -5.35
C GLN A 60 6.15 -12.56 -4.81
N TYR A 61 5.64 -13.56 -4.08
CA TYR A 61 6.46 -14.65 -3.53
C TYR A 61 6.47 -15.95 -4.35
N GLU A 62 5.57 -16.16 -5.32
CA GLU A 62 5.48 -17.43 -6.05
C GLU A 62 6.31 -17.51 -7.35
N LYS A 63 7.11 -16.50 -7.71
CA LYS A 63 7.87 -16.49 -9.00
C LYS A 63 9.39 -16.50 -8.89
N THR A 64 9.94 -17.02 -7.80
CA THR A 64 11.35 -17.43 -7.74
C THR A 64 11.45 -18.82 -7.10
N GLY A 65 10.99 -19.82 -7.85
CA GLY A 65 11.29 -21.23 -7.60
C GLY A 65 11.58 -21.88 -8.95
N ASN A 66 12.83 -21.70 -9.42
CA ASN A 66 13.43 -22.47 -10.51
C ASN A 66 14.63 -23.22 -9.93
#